data_AF-A0A7V5UTQ9-F1
#
_entry.id   AF-A0A7V5UTQ9-F1
#
_cell.length_a   1.000
_cell.length_b   1.000
_cell.length_c   1.000
_cell.angle_alpha   90.00
_cell.angle_beta   90.00
_cell.angle_gamma   90.00
#
_symmetry.space_group_name_H-M   'P 1'
#
loop_
_entity.id
_entity.type
_entity.pdbx_description
1 polymer ?
#
loop_
_entity_poly.entity_id
_entity_poly.type
_entity_poly.pdbx_seq_one_letter_code
_entity_poly.pdbx_strand_id
1 'polypeptide(L)'
;MKNKLIISSILFVLVLGFSFYALSQNKKNDNVQNQSQTGWQNERATSSNQNQTSNQNPIAENTENKIQNNTESKIIFFYGNGCPHCALVEEYFKTNNIHEKISFEEKEVYYNQQNAQELIAKAKLCGIKENAIGVPFLWDGKTCIIGDRPIIDFFNNLLKNDSSR
;
A
#
# COMPACT_ATOMS: atom_id res chain seq x y z
N MET A 1 -20.27 -53.99 -17.23
CA MET A 1 -20.17 -52.55 -16.90
C MET A 1 -19.35 -52.32 -15.62
N LYS A 2 -18.08 -52.77 -15.56
CA LYS A 2 -17.23 -52.61 -14.34
C LYS A 2 -15.91 -51.88 -14.60
N ASN A 3 -15.65 -51.53 -15.86
CA ASN A 3 -14.36 -51.05 -16.36
C ASN A 3 -14.33 -49.51 -16.47
N LYS A 4 -15.49 -48.85 -16.41
CA LYS A 4 -15.62 -47.40 -16.52
C LYS A 4 -15.31 -46.66 -15.20
N LEU A 5 -15.36 -47.35 -14.06
CA LEU A 5 -15.09 -46.75 -12.74
C LEU A 5 -13.58 -46.61 -12.43
N ILE A 6 -12.75 -47.53 -12.95
CA ILE A 6 -11.31 -47.57 -12.63
C ILE A 6 -10.53 -46.51 -13.43
N ILE A 7 -10.96 -46.23 -14.66
CA ILE A 7 -10.31 -45.25 -15.55
C ILE A 7 -10.41 -43.82 -14.97
N SER A 8 -11.52 -43.48 -14.31
CA SER A 8 -11.70 -42.17 -13.68
C SER A 8 -10.78 -41.94 -12.47
N SER A 9 -10.46 -43.00 -11.72
CA SER A 9 -9.59 -42.91 -10.55
C SER A 9 -8.13 -42.68 -10.94
N ILE A 10 -7.67 -43.36 -11.99
CA ILE A 10 -6.30 -43.21 -12.52
C ILE A 10 -6.08 -41.80 -13.09
N LEU A 11 -7.07 -41.23 -13.79
CA LEU A 11 -6.99 -39.87 -14.32
C LEU A 11 -6.89 -38.82 -13.21
N PHE A 12 -7.59 -39.03 -12.08
CA PHE A 12 -7.57 -38.11 -10.95
C PHE A 12 -6.23 -38.11 -10.21
N VAL A 13 -5.60 -39.28 -10.06
CA VAL A 13 -4.27 -39.41 -9.42
C VAL A 13 -3.18 -38.78 -10.28
N LEU A 14 -3.26 -38.88 -11.62
CA LEU A 14 -2.29 -38.23 -12.52
C LEU A 14 -2.36 -36.71 -12.42
N VAL A 15 -3.55 -36.11 -12.36
CA VAL A 15 -3.72 -34.64 -12.22
C VAL A 15 -3.14 -34.12 -10.90
N LEU A 16 -3.33 -34.85 -9.81
CA LEU A 16 -2.75 -34.48 -8.51
C LEU A 16 -1.22 -34.65 -8.47
N GLY A 17 -0.69 -35.71 -9.10
CA GLY A 17 0.76 -35.94 -9.19
C GLY A 17 1.52 -34.86 -9.99
N PHE A 18 0.95 -34.40 -11.11
CA PHE A 18 1.53 -33.31 -11.90
C PHE A 18 1.56 -31.97 -11.15
N SER A 19 0.55 -31.71 -10.31
CA SER A 19 0.48 -30.49 -9.49
C SER A 19 1.60 -30.44 -8.43
N PHE A 20 1.97 -31.58 -7.84
CA PHE A 20 3.08 -31.65 -6.88
C PHE A 20 4.47 -31.57 -7.56
N TYR A 21 4.64 -32.14 -8.76
CA TYR A 21 5.93 -32.10 -9.48
C TYR A 21 6.35 -30.67 -9.86
N ALA A 22 5.38 -29.82 -10.24
CA ALA A 22 5.63 -28.42 -10.59
C ALA A 22 6.17 -27.57 -9.43
N LEU A 23 5.88 -27.95 -8.18
CA LEU A 23 6.38 -27.26 -6.98
C LEU A 23 7.82 -27.67 -6.61
N SER A 24 8.36 -28.75 -7.18
CA SER A 24 9.71 -29.23 -6.85
C SER A 24 10.83 -28.52 -7.61
N GLN A 25 10.51 -27.67 -8.60
CA GLN A 25 11.50 -27.03 -9.48
C GLN A 25 11.69 -25.54 -9.20
N ASN A 26 11.75 -25.14 -7.93
CA ASN A 26 12.26 -23.83 -7.56
C ASN A 26 13.27 -23.91 -6.41
N LYS A 27 14.48 -24.40 -6.74
CA LYS A 27 15.69 -24.11 -5.96
C LYS A 27 16.60 -23.24 -6.83
N LYS A 28 16.42 -21.92 -6.75
CA LYS A 28 17.35 -20.94 -7.31
C LYS A 28 18.30 -20.46 -6.21
N ASN A 29 19.54 -20.33 -6.64
CA ASN A 29 20.75 -20.10 -5.87
C ASN A 29 20.81 -18.69 -5.28
N ASP A 30 21.12 -18.56 -3.99
CA ASP A 30 21.54 -17.30 -3.39
C ASP A 30 23.07 -17.25 -3.33
N ASN A 31 23.65 -16.34 -4.13
CA ASN A 31 25.05 -15.96 -4.06
C ASN A 31 25.18 -14.82 -3.04
N VAL A 32 25.84 -15.13 -1.92
CA VAL A 32 26.32 -14.18 -0.91
C VAL A 32 27.69 -13.66 -1.36
N GLN A 33 27.75 -12.41 -1.78
CA GLN A 33 28.98 -11.60 -1.70
C GLN A 33 28.66 -10.29 -1.00
N ASN A 34 28.91 -10.34 0.30
CA ASN A 34 29.07 -9.23 1.22
C ASN A 34 30.44 -8.59 0.93
N GLN A 35 30.48 -7.31 0.56
CA GLN A 35 31.72 -6.55 0.68
C GLN A 35 31.42 -5.15 1.22
N SER A 36 31.75 -5.03 2.50
CA SER A 36 31.80 -3.84 3.30
C SER A 36 33.24 -3.32 3.35
N GLN A 37 33.37 -2.00 3.52
CA GLN A 37 34.59 -1.23 3.84
C GLN A 37 35.58 -1.09 2.67
N THR A 38 36.03 0.10 2.28
CA THR A 38 36.80 1.10 3.03
C THR A 38 36.85 2.39 2.18
N GLY A 39 36.62 3.58 2.73
CA GLY A 39 37.71 4.50 3.06
C GLY A 39 37.27 5.95 2.91
N TRP A 40 37.20 6.69 4.03
CA TRP A 40 37.15 8.15 4.03
C TRP A 40 38.57 8.67 3.96
N GLN A 41 38.99 9.15 2.79
CA GLN A 41 40.18 9.97 2.65
C GLN A 41 39.76 11.39 2.26
N ASN A 42 40.05 12.25 3.23
CA ASN A 42 40.19 13.69 3.27
C ASN A 42 40.98 14.31 2.12
N GLU A 43 40.46 15.38 1.53
CA GLU A 43 41.27 16.47 1.00
C GLU A 43 40.58 17.82 1.26
N ARG A 44 41.34 18.70 1.94
CA ARG A 44 41.05 20.12 2.18
C ARG A 44 41.97 20.95 1.29
N ALA A 45 41.47 22.17 1.02
CA ALA A 45 42.09 23.31 0.36
C ALA A 45 42.05 23.20 -1.17
N THR A 46 41.56 24.19 -1.91
CA THR A 46 41.86 25.62 -1.76
C THR A 46 40.71 26.52 -2.22
N SER A 47 40.56 27.60 -1.45
CA SER A 47 39.82 28.81 -1.77
C SER A 47 40.29 29.43 -3.10
N SER A 48 39.37 29.73 -4.01
CA SER A 48 39.48 30.91 -4.88
C SER A 48 38.10 31.45 -5.21
N ASN A 49 38.04 32.77 -5.15
CA ASN A 49 36.90 33.67 -5.10
C ASN A 49 36.57 34.13 -6.52
N GLN A 50 35.31 34.01 -6.98
CA GLN A 50 34.75 34.93 -7.98
C GLN A 50 33.28 35.23 -7.66
N ASN A 51 33.08 36.47 -7.22
CA ASN A 51 31.83 37.15 -7.02
C ASN A 51 31.46 37.86 -8.35
N GLN A 52 30.26 37.65 -8.89
CA GLN A 52 29.65 38.56 -9.86
C GLN A 52 28.17 38.77 -9.52
N THR A 53 27.85 40.04 -9.27
CA THR A 53 26.53 40.60 -8.97
C THR A 53 25.98 41.36 -10.18
N SER A 54 24.65 41.42 -10.28
CA SER A 54 23.76 42.35 -11.05
C SER A 54 22.78 41.54 -11.93
N ASN A 55 21.51 41.89 -12.13
CA ASN A 55 20.75 43.10 -11.82
C ASN A 55 19.23 42.79 -11.84
N GLN A 56 18.43 43.72 -11.35
CA GLN A 56 16.99 43.64 -11.02
C GLN A 56 16.03 43.51 -12.23
N ASN A 57 14.98 42.67 -12.06
CA ASN A 57 13.50 42.76 -12.31
C ASN A 57 12.91 43.76 -13.36
N PRO A 58 11.58 43.77 -13.70
CA PRO A 58 10.48 42.77 -13.76
C PRO A 58 9.71 42.78 -15.11
N ILE A 59 8.87 41.79 -15.43
CA ILE A 59 7.52 42.00 -16.02
C ILE A 59 6.63 40.83 -15.58
N ALA A 60 5.45 41.19 -15.08
CA ALA A 60 4.39 40.31 -14.62
C ALA A 60 3.77 39.50 -15.77
N GLU A 61 3.56 38.20 -15.53
CA GLU A 61 2.45 37.48 -16.14
C GLU A 61 1.71 36.71 -15.03
N ASN A 62 0.75 37.43 -14.48
CA ASN A 62 -0.51 36.93 -13.95
C ASN A 62 -1.04 35.74 -14.76
N THR A 63 -0.75 34.53 -14.31
CA THR A 63 -1.68 33.42 -14.51
C THR A 63 -2.13 32.93 -13.15
N GLU A 64 -3.22 33.52 -12.66
CA GLU A 64 -4.13 32.86 -11.72
C GLU A 64 -4.71 31.63 -12.43
N ASN A 65 -3.93 30.55 -12.52
CA ASN A 65 -4.51 29.26 -12.84
C ASN A 65 -5.13 28.76 -11.53
N LYS A 66 -6.42 29.07 -11.37
CA LYS A 66 -7.31 28.44 -10.41
C LYS A 66 -7.36 26.95 -10.73
N ILE A 67 -6.31 26.23 -10.33
CA ILE A 67 -6.32 24.79 -10.22
C ILE A 67 -7.16 24.49 -8.98
N GLN A 68 -8.48 24.59 -9.13
CA GLN A 68 -9.38 23.81 -8.29
C GLN A 68 -9.27 22.37 -8.76
N ASN A 69 -8.15 21.75 -8.38
CA ASN A 69 -8.12 20.32 -8.17
C ASN A 69 -9.06 20.07 -7.00
N ASN A 70 -10.37 19.99 -7.30
CA ASN A 70 -11.28 19.21 -6.48
C ASN A 70 -10.90 17.74 -6.67
N THR A 71 -9.71 17.37 -6.21
CA THR A 71 -9.36 15.97 -5.98
C THR A 71 -10.17 15.61 -4.75
N GLU A 72 -11.40 15.17 -4.96
CA GLU A 72 -12.14 14.49 -3.91
C GLU A 72 -11.24 13.41 -3.36
N SER A 73 -10.86 13.58 -2.11
CA SER A 73 -9.76 12.85 -1.52
C SER A 73 -10.28 11.45 -1.18
N LYS A 74 -9.91 10.47 -2.00
CA LYS A 74 -10.49 9.13 -1.95
C LYS A 74 -10.05 8.38 -0.68
N ILE A 75 -11.03 7.91 0.09
CA ILE A 75 -10.81 7.05 1.26
C ILE A 75 -10.48 5.64 0.77
N ILE A 76 -9.40 5.06 1.32
CA ILE A 76 -8.95 3.70 0.99
C ILE A 76 -8.62 2.96 2.29
N PHE A 77 -9.28 1.82 2.49
CA PHE A 77 -9.02 0.86 3.55
C PHE A 77 -8.18 -0.30 3.01
N PHE A 78 -7.00 -0.49 3.57
CA PHE A 78 -6.11 -1.61 3.26
C PHE A 78 -6.21 -2.66 4.37
N TYR A 79 -6.39 -3.90 3.96
CA TYR A 79 -6.60 -5.04 4.85
C TYR A 79 -5.83 -6.27 4.37
N GLY A 80 -5.75 -7.30 5.21
CA GLY A 80 -5.17 -8.59 4.85
C GLY A 80 -6.15 -9.72 5.12
N ASN A 81 -6.30 -10.65 4.19
CA ASN A 81 -7.10 -11.84 4.42
C ASN A 81 -6.49 -12.68 5.56
N GLY A 82 -7.27 -12.97 6.59
CA GLY A 82 -6.80 -13.69 7.79
C GLY A 82 -6.13 -12.80 8.85
N CYS A 83 -6.19 -11.48 8.70
CA CYS A 83 -5.76 -10.50 9.71
C CYS A 83 -6.86 -10.31 10.78
N PRO A 84 -6.64 -10.70 12.06
CA PRO A 84 -7.68 -10.61 13.09
C PRO A 84 -8.15 -9.17 13.37
N HIS A 85 -7.25 -8.19 13.35
CA HIS A 85 -7.62 -6.78 13.55
C HIS A 85 -8.38 -6.20 12.36
N CYS A 86 -8.10 -6.67 11.15
CA CYS A 86 -8.81 -6.24 9.95
C CYS A 86 -10.26 -6.72 9.98
N ALA A 87 -10.47 -7.97 10.40
CA ALA A 87 -11.80 -8.57 10.54
C ALA A 87 -12.72 -7.77 11.48
N LEU A 88 -12.17 -7.13 12.52
CA LEU A 88 -12.96 -6.27 13.42
C LEU A 88 -13.49 -5.02 12.69
N VAL A 89 -12.70 -4.44 11.79
CA VAL A 89 -13.10 -3.29 10.98
C VAL A 89 -14.10 -3.72 9.91
N GLU A 90 -13.87 -4.84 9.23
CA GLU A 90 -14.76 -5.40 8.22
C GLU A 90 -16.14 -5.76 8.82
N GLU A 91 -16.16 -6.38 10.01
CA GLU A 91 -17.41 -6.68 10.72
C GLU A 91 -18.14 -5.41 11.14
N TYR A 92 -17.41 -4.36 11.56
CA TYR A 92 -17.99 -3.04 11.81
C TYR A 92 -18.61 -2.45 10.54
N PHE A 93 -17.92 -2.51 9.39
CA PHE A 93 -18.45 -2.02 8.11
C PHE A 93 -19.75 -2.70 7.73
N LYS A 94 -19.78 -4.03 7.85
CA LYS A 94 -20.95 -4.85 7.58
C LYS A 94 -22.10 -4.56 8.54
N THR A 95 -21.85 -4.56 9.85
CA THR A 95 -22.89 -4.39 10.87
C THR A 95 -23.52 -3.00 10.82
N ASN A 96 -22.77 -1.99 10.39
CA ASN A 96 -23.22 -0.60 10.35
C ASN A 96 -23.57 -0.09 8.94
N ASN A 97 -23.58 -0.97 7.94
CA ASN A 97 -23.81 -0.66 6.52
C ASN A 97 -22.97 0.54 6.04
N ILE A 98 -21.67 0.53 6.35
CA ILE A 98 -20.81 1.69 6.07
C ILE A 98 -20.70 1.95 4.56
N HIS A 99 -20.65 0.91 3.73
CA HIS A 99 -20.62 1.02 2.27
C HIS A 99 -21.85 1.71 1.66
N GLU A 100 -22.99 1.70 2.35
CA GLU A 100 -24.20 2.39 1.88
C GLU A 100 -24.19 3.88 2.25
N LYS A 101 -23.40 4.26 3.26
CA LYS A 101 -23.39 5.60 3.85
C LYS A 101 -22.18 6.42 3.43
N ILE A 102 -21.04 5.76 3.21
CA ILE A 102 -19.75 6.38 2.93
C ILE A 102 -19.11 5.67 1.75
N SER A 103 -18.63 6.43 0.77
CA SER A 103 -17.90 5.89 -0.38
C SER A 103 -16.41 5.76 -0.05
N PHE A 104 -15.88 4.54 -0.17
CA PHE A 104 -14.46 4.23 0.01
C PHE A 104 -14.08 2.96 -0.75
N GLU A 105 -12.77 2.76 -0.95
CA GLU A 105 -12.21 1.52 -1.50
C GLU A 105 -11.73 0.58 -0.39
N GLU A 106 -11.79 -0.72 -0.65
CA GLU A 106 -11.13 -1.75 0.16
C GLU A 106 -10.10 -2.49 -0.69
N LYS A 107 -8.89 -2.67 -0.13
CA LYS A 107 -7.76 -3.25 -0.84
C LYS A 107 -7.06 -4.30 0.01
N GLU A 108 -7.24 -5.56 -0.37
CA GLU A 108 -6.52 -6.69 0.22
C GLU A 108 -5.04 -6.62 -0.18
N VAL A 109 -4.09 -6.79 0.75
CA VAL A 109 -2.65 -6.60 0.47
C VAL A 109 -1.80 -7.86 0.62
N TYR A 110 -2.26 -8.94 1.26
CA TYR A 110 -1.43 -10.13 1.44
C TYR A 110 -1.29 -10.95 0.16
N TYR A 111 -2.32 -10.96 -0.68
CA TYR A 111 -2.37 -11.75 -1.91
C TYR A 111 -2.46 -10.89 -3.18
N ASN A 112 -2.58 -9.57 -3.04
CA ASN A 112 -2.51 -8.63 -4.15
C ASN A 112 -1.31 -7.69 -4.01
N GLN A 113 -0.26 -7.97 -4.78
CA GLN A 113 0.98 -7.21 -4.76
C GLN A 113 0.78 -5.75 -5.19
N GLN A 114 -0.13 -5.47 -6.13
CA GLN A 114 -0.40 -4.10 -6.58
C GLN A 114 -0.99 -3.26 -5.44
N ASN A 115 -1.94 -3.83 -4.70
CA ASN A 115 -2.52 -3.19 -3.53
C ASN A 115 -1.48 -2.98 -2.42
N ALA A 116 -0.57 -3.95 -2.21
CA ALA A 116 0.53 -3.81 -1.26
C ALA A 116 1.48 -2.66 -1.63
N GLN A 117 1.80 -2.51 -2.92
CA GLN A 117 2.62 -1.38 -3.39
C GLN A 117 1.90 -0.05 -3.22
N GLU A 118 0.58 -0.02 -3.42
CA GLU A 118 -0.20 1.18 -3.16
C GLU A 118 -0.23 1.55 -1.68
N LEU A 119 -0.40 0.57 -0.77
CA LEU A 119 -0.28 0.79 0.66
C LEU A 119 1.07 1.41 1.02
N ILE A 120 2.17 0.87 0.49
CA ILE A 120 3.52 1.42 0.69
C ILE A 120 3.60 2.88 0.20
N ALA A 121 3.05 3.17 -0.98
CA ALA A 121 3.03 4.52 -1.53
C ALA A 121 2.23 5.49 -0.64
N LYS A 122 1.06 5.10 -0.12
CA LYS A 122 0.27 5.94 0.80
C LYS A 122 0.97 6.13 2.13
N ALA A 123 1.53 5.08 2.71
CA ALA A 123 2.25 5.15 3.99
C ALA A 123 3.48 6.09 3.93
N LYS A 124 4.18 6.13 2.79
CA LYS A 124 5.29 7.07 2.56
C LYS A 124 4.86 8.53 2.64
N LEU A 125 3.65 8.87 2.17
CA LEU A 125 3.11 10.24 2.27
C LEU A 125 2.91 10.68 3.74
N CYS A 126 2.74 9.71 4.65
CA CYS A 126 2.62 9.94 6.08
C CYS A 126 3.96 9.81 6.84
N GLY A 127 5.09 9.65 6.14
CA GLY A 127 6.40 9.50 6.76
C GLY A 127 6.63 8.17 7.49
N ILE A 128 5.81 7.16 7.20
CA ILE A 128 5.92 5.83 7.83
C ILE A 128 6.99 5.03 7.09
N LYS A 129 7.92 4.44 7.86
CA LYS A 129 8.96 3.55 7.32
C LYS A 129 8.35 2.24 6.85
N GLU A 130 8.87 1.65 5.78
CA GLU A 130 8.32 0.43 5.18
C GLU A 130 8.20 -0.74 6.16
N ASN A 131 9.16 -0.89 7.07
CA ASN A 131 9.17 -1.94 8.09
C ASN A 131 8.18 -1.71 9.25
N ALA A 132 7.51 -0.56 9.29
CA ALA A 132 6.48 -0.21 10.26
C ALA A 132 5.08 -0.19 9.65
N ILE A 133 4.95 -0.53 8.36
CA ILE A 133 3.66 -0.61 7.67
C ILE A 133 2.98 -1.92 8.06
N GLY A 134 1.70 -1.84 8.41
CA GLY A 134 0.85 -2.99 8.71
C GLY A 134 -0.60 -2.69 8.40
N VAL A 135 -1.45 -3.71 8.52
CA VAL A 135 -2.91 -3.62 8.36
C VAL A 135 -3.60 -3.93 9.70
N PRO A 136 -4.83 -3.42 9.94
CA PRO A 136 -5.61 -2.55 9.06
C PRO A 136 -5.03 -1.13 8.97
N PHE A 137 -5.12 -0.54 7.78
CA PHE A 137 -4.58 0.79 7.48
C PHE A 137 -5.59 1.58 6.64
N LEU A 138 -5.80 2.84 6.97
CA LEU A 138 -6.70 3.73 6.24
C LEU A 138 -5.95 4.96 5.74
N TRP A 139 -6.19 5.32 4.48
CA TRP A 139 -5.82 6.59 3.89
C TRP A 139 -7.09 7.38 3.62
N ASP A 140 -7.27 8.56 4.21
CA ASP A 140 -8.46 9.40 4.01
C ASP A 140 -8.32 10.41 2.85
N GLY A 141 -7.19 10.34 2.12
CA GLY A 141 -6.83 11.33 1.13
C GLY A 141 -5.77 12.34 1.58
N LYS A 142 -5.48 12.43 2.88
CA LYS A 142 -4.51 13.35 3.48
C LYS A 142 -3.70 12.73 4.61
N THR A 143 -4.32 11.89 5.44
CA THR A 143 -3.78 11.31 6.66
C THR A 143 -3.85 9.79 6.63
N CYS A 144 -2.98 9.17 7.44
CA CYS A 144 -2.94 7.72 7.62
C CYS A 144 -3.41 7.37 9.03
N ILE A 145 -4.30 6.39 9.13
CA ILE A 145 -4.85 5.89 10.39
C ILE A 145 -4.57 4.38 10.43
N ILE A 146 -4.00 3.90 11.54
CA ILE A 146 -3.53 2.52 11.66
C ILE A 146 -4.20 1.86 12.86
N GLY A 147 -4.65 0.62 12.68
CA GLY A 147 -5.29 -0.18 13.72
C GLY A 147 -6.81 -0.15 13.64
N ASP A 148 -7.43 -1.11 14.30
CA ASP A 148 -8.87 -1.36 14.26
C ASP A 148 -9.69 -0.21 14.88
N ARG A 149 -9.43 0.13 16.14
CA ARG A 149 -10.20 1.14 16.87
C ARG A 149 -10.13 2.53 16.24
N PRO A 150 -8.94 3.07 15.88
CA PRO A 150 -8.86 4.39 15.28
C PRO A 150 -9.60 4.50 13.94
N ILE A 151 -9.61 3.42 13.15
CA ILE A 151 -10.34 3.37 11.88
C ILE A 151 -11.85 3.33 12.14
N ILE A 152 -12.32 2.50 13.07
CA ILE A 152 -13.74 2.48 13.48
C ILE A 152 -14.19 3.86 13.97
N ASP A 153 -13.38 4.52 14.80
CA ASP A 153 -13.66 5.86 15.31
C ASP A 153 -13.72 6.91 14.21
N PHE A 154 -12.86 6.80 13.19
CA PHE A 154 -12.90 7.67 12.02
C PHE A 154 -14.25 7.57 11.29
N PHE A 155 -14.73 6.37 10.99
CA PHE A 155 -16.02 6.20 10.32
C PHE A 155 -17.20 6.65 11.20
N ASN A 156 -17.15 6.38 12.51
CA ASN A 156 -18.15 6.90 13.45
C ASN A 156 -18.22 8.44 13.42
N ASN A 157 -17.08 9.12 13.31
CA ASN A 157 -17.02 10.57 13.25
C ASN A 157 -17.56 11.10 11.91
N LEU A 158 -17.29 10.42 10.79
CA LEU A 158 -17.88 10.79 9.50
C LEU A 158 -19.41 10.75 9.55
N LEU A 159 -20.00 9.69 10.13
CA LEU A 159 -21.46 9.55 10.26
C LEU A 159 -22.09 10.65 11.14
N LYS A 160 -21.43 11.03 12.23
CA LYS A 160 -21.90 12.12 13.11
C LYS A 160 -21.90 13.47 12.41
N ASN A 161 -20.86 13.74 11.62
CA ASN A 161 -20.72 15.01 10.92
C ASN A 161 -21.73 15.15 9.77
N ASP A 162 -22.09 14.05 9.11
CA ASP A 162 -23.10 14.05 8.06
C ASP A 162 -24.50 14.35 8.60
N SER A 163 -24.83 13.84 9.80
CA SER A 163 -26.12 14.09 10.48
C SER A 163 -26.31 15.54 10.97
N SER A 164 -25.29 16.40 10.84
CA SER A 164 -25.31 17.80 11.28
C SER A 164 -25.51 18.81 10.14
N ARG A 165 -25.69 18.32 8.90
CA ARG A 165 -26.03 19.11 7.72
C ARG A 165 -27.45 18.84 7.27
#